data_AF-A0A7K7A8I0-F1
#
_entry.id   AF-A0A7K7A8I0-F1
#
_cell.length_a   1.000
_cell.length_b   1.000
_cell.length_c   1.000
_cell.angle_alpha   90.00
_cell.angle_beta   90.00
_cell.angle_gamma   90.00
#
_symmetry.space_group_name_H-M   'P 1'
#
loop_
_entity.id
_entity.type
_entity.pdbx_description
1 polymer ?
#
loop_
_entity_poly.entity_id
_entity_poly.type
_entity_poly.pdbx_seq_one_letter_code
_entity_poly.pdbx_strand_id
1 'polypeptide(L)'
;LESSLLAQPWASVRFGECAFIAKACFRDTGYVLLISDLSSVWHERADTQAVAQRSKELNKRLTAHASSFLQRLGSLVCPLLAGRPDAATAFSCHHAPGRLSVRVKSELSGLPFYWDFHCSSAPVEMVSQHLVRPLMRMSLALHSQLQELMALLLQKDAEIDDYRESGAALSRDRLRTEPFQEETFLQNFMAKVRCKAY
;
A
#
# COMPACT_ATOMS: atom_id res chain seq x y z
N LEU A 1 -3.08 14.60 -11.34
CA LEU A 1 -3.23 13.13 -11.22
C LEU A 1 -2.05 12.52 -10.48
N GLU A 2 -0.81 12.66 -10.98
CA GLU A 2 0.39 12.09 -10.33
C GLU A 2 0.64 12.59 -8.90
N SER A 3 0.50 13.90 -8.65
CA SER A 3 0.59 14.46 -7.28
C SER A 3 -0.43 13.84 -6.31
N SER A 4 -1.65 13.58 -6.79
CA SER A 4 -2.69 12.91 -5.98
C SER A 4 -2.38 11.43 -5.75
N LEU A 5 -1.74 10.74 -6.71
CA LEU A 5 -1.32 9.34 -6.57
C LEU A 5 -0.21 9.17 -5.53
N LEU A 6 0.68 10.16 -5.38
CA LEU A 6 1.70 10.15 -4.33
C LEU A 6 1.09 10.04 -2.93
N ALA A 7 -0.04 10.70 -2.71
CA ALA A 7 -0.77 10.66 -1.44
C ALA A 7 -1.62 9.39 -1.24
N GLN A 8 -1.78 8.54 -2.26
CA GLN A 8 -2.55 7.29 -2.12
C GLN A 8 -1.70 6.22 -1.45
N PRO A 9 -2.25 5.49 -0.46
CA PRO A 9 -1.55 4.38 0.17
C PRO A 9 -1.44 3.20 -0.80
N TRP A 10 -0.41 2.39 -0.62
CA TRP A 10 -0.33 1.06 -1.23
C TRP A 10 -1.27 0.10 -0.50
N ALA A 11 -2.06 -0.65 -1.26
CA ALA A 11 -2.97 -1.66 -0.74
C ALA A 11 -2.62 -3.03 -1.31
N SER A 12 -2.78 -4.08 -0.51
CA SER A 12 -2.71 -5.46 -1.01
C SER A 12 -3.98 -5.79 -1.77
N VAL A 13 -3.84 -6.34 -2.98
CA VAL A 13 -4.96 -6.71 -3.85
C VAL A 13 -4.71 -8.08 -4.48
N ARG A 14 -5.79 -8.76 -4.86
CA ARG A 14 -5.74 -10.00 -5.64
C ARG A 14 -6.48 -9.82 -6.95
N PHE A 15 -5.85 -10.22 -8.05
CA PHE A 15 -6.48 -10.29 -9.36
C PHE A 15 -6.50 -11.75 -9.79
N GLY A 16 -7.63 -12.42 -9.60
CA GLY A 16 -7.69 -13.89 -9.62
C GLY A 16 -6.81 -14.49 -8.52
N GLU A 17 -5.91 -15.39 -8.91
CA GLU A 17 -4.99 -16.07 -7.97
C GLU A 17 -3.70 -15.29 -7.67
N CYS A 18 -3.43 -14.23 -8.43
CA CYS A 18 -2.20 -13.46 -8.31
C CYS A 18 -2.35 -12.34 -7.28
N ALA A 19 -1.36 -12.22 -6.39
CA ALA A 19 -1.29 -11.19 -5.37
C ALA A 19 -0.41 -10.02 -5.84
N PHE A 20 -0.86 -8.80 -5.56
CA PHE A 20 -0.15 -7.57 -5.88
C PHE A 20 -0.27 -6.56 -4.74
N ILE A 21 0.54 -5.52 -4.82
CA ILE A 21 0.23 -4.23 -4.21
C ILE A 21 -0.19 -3.25 -5.30
N ALA A 22 -1.19 -2.43 -5.02
CA ALA A 22 -1.67 -1.43 -5.97
C ALA A 22 -2.05 -0.12 -5.28
N LYS A 23 -2.05 0.95 -6.05
CA LYS A 23 -2.67 2.23 -5.69
C LYS A 23 -3.16 2.95 -6.91
N ALA A 24 -4.26 3.68 -6.78
CA ALA A 24 -4.89 4.36 -7.89
C ALA A 24 -5.47 5.69 -7.47
N CYS A 25 -5.55 6.63 -8.41
CA CYS A 25 -6.27 7.88 -8.24
C CYS A 25 -7.21 8.06 -9.43
N PHE A 26 -8.51 8.18 -9.14
CA PHE A 26 -9.56 8.48 -10.12
C PHE A 26 -10.05 9.92 -9.91
N ARG A 27 -10.20 10.66 -11.00
CA ARG A 27 -10.78 12.01 -11.06
C ARG A 27 -11.67 12.10 -12.29
N ASP A 28 -12.47 13.16 -12.41
CA ASP A 28 -13.32 13.38 -13.58
C ASP A 28 -12.54 13.59 -14.88
N THR A 29 -11.25 13.96 -14.79
CA THR A 29 -10.35 14.18 -15.93
C THR A 29 -9.55 12.95 -16.35
N GLY A 30 -9.64 11.84 -15.61
CA GLY A 30 -8.85 10.64 -15.87
C GLY A 30 -8.44 9.89 -14.61
N TYR A 31 -7.63 8.85 -14.81
CA TYR A 31 -7.05 8.08 -13.72
C TYR A 31 -5.57 7.82 -13.93
N VAL A 32 -4.92 7.46 -12.82
CA VAL A 32 -3.58 6.87 -12.82
C VAL A 32 -3.55 5.71 -11.82
N LEU A 33 -2.94 4.61 -12.22
CA LEU A 33 -2.86 3.35 -11.47
C LEU A 33 -1.41 2.86 -11.47
N LEU A 34 -0.96 2.37 -10.32
CA LEU A 34 0.34 1.74 -10.14
C LEU A 34 0.13 0.38 -9.48
N ILE A 35 0.73 -0.66 -10.04
CA ILE A 35 0.63 -2.05 -9.58
C ILE A 35 2.03 -2.63 -9.48
N SER A 36 2.29 -3.43 -8.46
CA SER A 36 3.53 -4.19 -8.33
C SER A 36 3.28 -5.57 -7.76
N ASP A 37 3.99 -6.57 -8.26
CA ASP A 37 4.10 -7.92 -7.68
C ASP A 37 5.37 -8.04 -6.81
N LEU A 38 5.97 -6.90 -6.44
CA LEU A 38 7.26 -6.75 -5.75
C LEU A 38 8.49 -7.15 -6.57
N SER A 39 8.32 -7.71 -7.77
CA SER A 39 9.41 -8.00 -8.72
C SER A 39 9.47 -6.96 -9.85
N SER A 40 8.32 -6.47 -10.27
CA SER A 40 8.13 -5.47 -11.32
C SER A 40 7.09 -4.45 -10.90
N VAL A 41 7.09 -3.29 -11.57
CA VAL A 41 6.13 -2.22 -11.35
C VAL A 41 5.52 -1.84 -12.68
N TRP A 42 4.20 -1.82 -12.74
CA TRP A 42 3.44 -1.40 -13.91
C TRP A 42 2.59 -0.19 -13.60
N HIS A 43 2.41 0.64 -14.62
CA HIS A 43 1.70 1.89 -14.55
C HIS A 43 0.73 2.00 -15.73
N GLU A 44 -0.44 2.58 -15.48
CA GLU A 44 -1.30 3.12 -16.52
C GLU A 44 -1.77 4.51 -16.15
N ARG A 45 -1.84 5.39 -17.14
CA ARG A 45 -2.52 6.67 -17.08
C ARG A 45 -3.49 6.76 -18.26
N ALA A 46 -4.73 7.14 -17.97
CA ALA A 46 -5.74 7.39 -19.00
C ALA A 46 -6.48 8.69 -18.70
N ASP A 47 -6.62 9.54 -19.72
CA ASP A 47 -7.46 10.73 -19.67
C ASP A 47 -8.89 10.42 -20.13
N THR A 48 -9.74 11.45 -20.16
CA THR A 48 -11.13 11.31 -20.61
C THR A 48 -11.27 10.83 -22.05
N GLN A 49 -10.33 11.16 -22.94
CA GLN A 49 -10.38 10.73 -24.34
C GLN A 49 -10.09 9.24 -24.45
N ALA A 50 -9.01 8.79 -23.82
CA ALA A 50 -8.66 7.37 -23.74
C ALA A 50 -9.78 6.56 -23.08
N VAL A 51 -10.41 7.11 -22.03
CA VAL A 51 -11.53 6.47 -21.35
C VAL A 51 -12.75 6.38 -22.27
N ALA A 52 -13.12 7.48 -22.94
CA ALA A 52 -14.25 7.51 -23.86
C ALA A 52 -14.08 6.49 -24.99
N GLN A 53 -12.89 6.44 -25.60
CA GLN A 53 -12.58 5.50 -26.67
C GLN A 53 -12.71 4.04 -26.19
N ARG A 54 -12.03 3.70 -25.10
CA ARG A 54 -12.04 2.33 -24.56
C ARG A 54 -13.42 1.90 -24.07
N SER A 55 -14.20 2.83 -23.50
CA SER A 55 -15.57 2.55 -23.06
C SER A 55 -16.48 2.12 -24.21
N LYS A 56 -16.38 2.77 -25.37
CA LYS A 56 -17.14 2.42 -26.58
C LYS A 56 -16.75 1.05 -27.14
N GLU A 57 -15.47 0.71 -27.08
CA GLU A 57 -14.95 -0.56 -27.56
C GLU A 57 -15.42 -1.74 -26.68
N LEU A 58 -15.31 -1.58 -25.36
CA LEU A 58 -15.61 -2.64 -24.39
C LEU A 58 -17.09 -2.75 -24.02
N ASN A 59 -17.84 -1.64 -24.06
CA ASN A 59 -19.21 -1.56 -23.58
C ASN A 59 -20.15 -1.01 -24.66
N LYS A 60 -20.26 -1.69 -25.80
CA LYS A 60 -21.02 -1.26 -26.98
C LYS A 60 -22.50 -0.88 -26.75
N ARG A 61 -23.09 -1.37 -25.66
CA ARG A 61 -24.50 -1.11 -25.28
C ARG A 61 -24.65 0.04 -24.27
N LEU A 62 -23.54 0.51 -23.68
CA LEU A 62 -23.54 1.59 -22.71
C LEU A 62 -23.19 2.90 -23.42
N THR A 63 -24.05 3.91 -23.25
CA THR A 63 -23.78 5.28 -23.72
C THR A 63 -23.74 6.18 -22.49
N ALA A 64 -22.55 6.64 -22.11
CA ALA A 64 -22.36 7.57 -21.02
C ALA A 64 -21.12 8.44 -21.25
N HIS A 65 -21.03 9.56 -20.53
CA HIS A 65 -19.85 10.41 -20.55
C HIS A 65 -18.65 9.75 -19.88
N ALA A 66 -17.44 10.12 -20.30
CA ALA A 66 -16.20 9.58 -19.74
C ALA A 66 -16.10 9.79 -18.22
N SER A 67 -16.60 10.90 -17.69
CA SER A 67 -16.68 11.17 -16.26
C SER A 67 -17.53 10.15 -15.50
N SER A 68 -18.67 9.73 -16.05
CA SER A 68 -19.51 8.68 -15.45
C SER A 68 -18.80 7.32 -15.44
N PHE A 69 -18.06 7.00 -16.51
CA PHE A 69 -17.21 5.81 -16.53
C PHE A 69 -16.08 5.90 -15.48
N LEU A 70 -15.42 7.05 -15.34
CA LEU A 70 -14.38 7.27 -14.34
C LEU A 70 -14.91 7.13 -12.91
N GLN A 71 -16.08 7.70 -12.63
CA GLN A 71 -16.76 7.54 -11.34
C GLN A 71 -17.09 6.07 -11.06
N ARG A 72 -17.61 5.35 -12.06
CA ARG A 72 -17.87 3.91 -11.95
C ARG A 72 -16.60 3.09 -11.73
N LEU A 73 -15.51 3.39 -12.43
CA LEU A 73 -14.23 2.70 -12.20
C LEU A 73 -13.70 2.96 -10.79
N GLY A 74 -13.80 4.20 -10.30
CA GLY A 74 -13.49 4.55 -8.92
C GLY A 74 -14.34 3.76 -7.93
N SER A 75 -15.66 3.65 -8.14
CA SER A 75 -16.54 2.88 -7.25
C SER A 75 -16.25 1.38 -7.23
N LEU A 76 -15.64 0.82 -8.28
CA LEU A 76 -15.24 -0.58 -8.35
C LEU A 76 -13.87 -0.83 -7.73
N VAL A 77 -12.90 0.05 -7.99
CA VAL A 77 -11.50 -0.15 -7.59
C VAL A 77 -11.21 0.36 -6.18
N CYS A 78 -11.83 1.46 -5.73
CA CYS A 78 -11.57 2.00 -4.40
C CYS A 78 -11.94 1.03 -3.26
N PRO A 79 -13.07 0.30 -3.29
CA PRO A 79 -13.37 -0.71 -2.27
C PRO A 79 -12.34 -1.85 -2.25
N LEU A 80 -11.88 -2.29 -3.42
CA LEU A 80 -10.80 -3.28 -3.52
C LEU A 80 -9.51 -2.78 -2.84
N LEU A 81 -9.10 -1.53 -3.12
CA LEU A 81 -7.93 -0.91 -2.49
C LEU A 81 -8.12 -0.66 -0.98
N ALA A 82 -9.37 -0.53 -0.51
CA ALA A 82 -9.69 -0.43 0.92
C ALA A 82 -9.73 -1.81 1.62
N GLY A 83 -9.42 -2.90 0.92
CA GLY A 83 -9.49 -4.27 1.45
C GLY A 83 -10.93 -4.78 1.64
N ARG A 84 -11.91 -4.17 0.96
CA ARG A 84 -13.34 -4.51 1.02
C ARG A 84 -13.87 -4.73 -0.40
N PRO A 85 -13.40 -5.78 -1.11
CA PRO A 85 -13.84 -6.03 -2.48
C PRO A 85 -15.34 -6.34 -2.52
N ASP A 86 -16.00 -5.86 -3.57
CA ASP A 86 -17.39 -6.21 -3.87
C ASP A 86 -17.43 -7.60 -4.52
N ALA A 87 -18.22 -8.51 -3.95
CA ALA A 87 -18.41 -9.87 -4.46
C ALA A 87 -19.01 -9.89 -5.89
N ALA A 88 -19.76 -8.85 -6.28
CA ALA A 88 -20.30 -8.72 -7.62
C ALA A 88 -19.27 -8.23 -8.66
N THR A 89 -18.05 -7.88 -8.23
CA THR A 89 -16.98 -7.39 -9.10
C THR A 89 -15.85 -8.41 -9.18
N ALA A 90 -15.63 -8.97 -10.38
CA ALA A 90 -14.55 -9.90 -10.63
C ALA A 90 -13.34 -9.18 -11.23
N PHE A 91 -12.16 -9.44 -10.67
CA PHE A 91 -10.88 -8.96 -11.18
C PHE A 91 -10.02 -10.14 -11.64
N SER A 92 -9.37 -10.01 -12.78
CA SER A 92 -8.39 -10.99 -13.28
C SER A 92 -7.23 -10.27 -13.95
N CYS A 93 -6.04 -10.88 -14.00
CA CYS A 93 -4.88 -10.31 -14.68
C CYS A 93 -4.29 -11.23 -15.74
N HIS A 94 -3.64 -10.63 -16.73
CA HIS A 94 -2.89 -11.32 -17.76
C HIS A 94 -1.52 -10.66 -17.91
N HIS A 95 -0.46 -11.46 -17.82
CA HIS A 95 0.92 -11.02 -18.03
C HIS A 95 1.31 -11.16 -19.50
N ALA A 96 1.99 -10.15 -20.02
CA ALA A 96 2.70 -10.20 -21.28
C ALA A 96 4.11 -9.58 -21.09
N PRO A 97 5.06 -9.81 -22.01
CA PRO A 97 6.40 -9.22 -21.89
C PRO A 97 6.35 -7.70 -21.68
N GLY A 98 6.80 -7.24 -20.51
CA GLY A 98 6.81 -5.82 -20.13
C GLY A 98 5.44 -5.15 -19.92
N ARG A 99 4.35 -5.92 -19.89
CA ARG A 99 2.97 -5.41 -19.76
C ARG A 99 2.14 -6.24 -18.79
N LEU A 100 1.21 -5.57 -18.12
CA LEU A 100 0.21 -6.19 -17.26
C LEU A 100 -1.16 -5.67 -17.66
N SER A 101 -2.06 -6.58 -18.04
CA SER A 101 -3.46 -6.25 -18.28
C SER A 101 -4.30 -6.69 -17.10
N VAL A 102 -5.07 -5.77 -16.50
CA VAL A 102 -6.02 -6.09 -15.42
C VAL A 102 -7.44 -5.88 -15.93
N ARG A 103 -8.21 -6.96 -15.95
CA ARG A 103 -9.60 -6.97 -16.38
C ARG A 103 -10.53 -6.88 -15.19
N VAL A 104 -11.54 -6.03 -15.31
CA VAL A 104 -12.66 -5.85 -14.38
C VAL A 104 -13.94 -6.25 -15.08
N LYS A 105 -14.72 -7.11 -14.43
CA LYS A 105 -16.07 -7.46 -14.84
C LYS A 105 -17.02 -7.15 -13.68
N SER A 106 -18.07 -6.38 -13.95
CA SER A 106 -19.12 -6.08 -12.97
C SER A 106 -20.46 -5.91 -13.67
N GLU A 107 -21.51 -5.59 -12.92
CA GLU A 107 -22.82 -5.28 -13.47
C GLU A 107 -23.25 -3.85 -13.13
N LEU A 108 -23.81 -3.13 -14.11
CA LEU A 108 -24.41 -1.81 -13.94
C LEU A 108 -25.88 -1.89 -14.36
N SER A 109 -26.79 -1.90 -13.38
CA SER A 109 -28.24 -1.93 -13.59
C SER A 109 -28.72 -3.06 -14.52
N GLY A 110 -28.27 -4.30 -14.28
CA GLY A 110 -28.60 -5.45 -15.12
C GLY A 110 -27.76 -5.59 -16.39
N LEU A 111 -26.91 -4.62 -16.71
CA LEU A 111 -26.04 -4.66 -17.90
C LEU A 111 -24.60 -5.02 -17.51
N PRO A 112 -23.93 -5.91 -18.26
CA PRO A 112 -22.55 -6.23 -17.98
C PRO A 112 -21.65 -5.03 -18.29
N PHE A 113 -20.73 -4.76 -17.37
CA PHE A 113 -19.73 -3.70 -17.46
C PHE A 113 -18.33 -4.31 -17.48
N TYR A 114 -17.54 -3.93 -18.47
CA TYR A 114 -16.18 -4.42 -18.70
C TYR A 114 -15.17 -3.27 -18.74
N TRP A 115 -14.02 -3.49 -18.12
CA TRP A 115 -12.87 -2.61 -18.25
C TRP A 115 -11.57 -3.40 -18.26
N ASP A 116 -10.67 -3.07 -19.19
CA ASP A 116 -9.31 -3.61 -19.21
C ASP A 116 -8.34 -2.44 -18.96
N PHE A 117 -7.60 -2.50 -17.85
CA PHE A 117 -6.45 -1.62 -17.58
C PHE A 117 -5.23 -2.16 -18.33
N HIS A 118 -4.58 -1.33 -19.14
CA HIS A 118 -3.42 -1.71 -19.95
C HIS A 118 -2.16 -1.07 -19.38
N CYS A 119 -1.52 -1.76 -18.45
CA CYS A 119 -0.37 -1.23 -17.73
C CYS A 119 0.94 -1.58 -18.45
N SER A 120 1.80 -0.59 -18.65
CA SER A 120 3.17 -0.77 -19.14
C SER A 120 4.16 -0.77 -17.98
N SER A 121 5.39 -1.21 -18.20
CA SER A 121 6.48 -1.01 -17.22
C SER A 121 6.53 0.44 -16.76
N ALA A 122 6.61 0.64 -15.44
CA ALA A 122 6.66 1.96 -14.84
C ALA A 122 8.05 2.61 -15.07
N PRO A 123 8.12 3.91 -15.39
CA PRO A 123 9.39 4.62 -15.49
C PRO A 123 10.16 4.57 -14.18
N VAL A 124 11.50 4.54 -14.26
CA VAL A 124 12.38 4.49 -13.08
C VAL A 124 12.10 5.62 -12.10
N GLU A 125 11.81 6.83 -12.59
CA GLU A 125 11.47 7.96 -11.72
C GLU A 125 10.17 7.71 -10.93
N MET A 126 9.18 7.04 -11.52
CA MET A 126 7.94 6.67 -10.84
C MET A 126 8.20 5.62 -9.75
N VAL A 127 9.03 4.62 -10.04
CA VAL A 127 9.48 3.63 -9.04
C VAL A 127 10.24 4.31 -7.90
N SER A 128 11.15 5.23 -8.23
CA SER A 128 11.92 6.01 -7.25
C SER A 128 11.02 6.83 -6.33
N GLN A 129 10.06 7.57 -6.90
CA GLN A 129 9.17 8.46 -6.16
C GLN A 129 8.12 7.73 -5.33
N HIS A 130 7.58 6.61 -5.82
CA HIS A 130 6.48 5.93 -5.15
C HIS A 130 6.88 4.74 -4.27
N LEU A 131 8.11 4.24 -4.39
CA LEU A 131 8.62 3.11 -3.61
C LEU A 131 9.96 3.44 -2.94
N VAL A 132 11.01 3.71 -3.71
CA VAL A 132 12.38 3.78 -3.15
C VAL A 132 12.55 4.93 -2.16
N ARG A 133 12.26 6.17 -2.56
CA ARG A 133 12.42 7.35 -1.68
C ARG A 133 11.51 7.26 -0.44
N PRO A 134 10.21 6.91 -0.54
CA PRO A 134 9.37 6.72 0.63
C PRO A 134 9.89 5.64 1.58
N LEU A 135 10.28 4.46 1.08
CA LEU A 135 10.78 3.37 1.93
C LEU A 135 12.08 3.73 2.64
N MET A 136 13.02 4.39 1.95
CA MET A 136 14.26 4.87 2.55
C MET A 136 13.98 5.89 3.67
N ARG A 137 13.07 6.85 3.43
CA ARG A 137 12.67 7.84 4.44
C ARG A 137 11.99 7.18 5.64
N MET A 138 11.11 6.22 5.41
CA MET A 138 10.46 5.46 6.47
C MET A 138 11.47 4.66 7.29
N SER A 139 12.45 4.02 6.65
CA SER A 139 13.51 3.27 7.34
C SER A 139 14.35 4.19 8.23
N LEU A 140 14.74 5.37 7.74
CA LEU A 140 15.46 6.37 8.53
C LEU A 140 14.62 6.90 9.70
N ALA A 141 13.34 7.20 9.47
CA ALA A 141 12.44 7.67 10.51
C ALA A 141 12.22 6.62 11.61
N LEU A 142 11.99 5.37 11.23
CA LEU A 142 11.86 4.25 12.19
C LEU A 142 13.15 4.02 12.97
N HIS A 143 14.30 4.19 12.33
CA HIS A 143 15.59 4.10 13.02
C HIS A 143 15.76 5.24 14.04
N SER A 144 15.41 6.49 13.68
CA SER A 144 15.41 7.61 14.63
C SER A 144 14.50 7.35 15.83
N GLN A 145 13.27 6.90 15.57
CA GLN A 145 12.31 6.56 16.62
C GLN A 145 12.83 5.47 17.55
N LEU A 146 13.51 4.46 17.01
CA LEU A 146 14.13 3.41 17.81
C LEU A 146 15.20 4.00 18.74
N GLN A 147 16.08 4.86 18.24
CA GLN A 147 17.12 5.52 19.05
C GLN A 147 16.52 6.41 20.14
N GLU A 148 15.49 7.20 19.82
CA GLU A 148 14.78 8.05 20.78
C GLU A 148 14.13 7.22 21.90
N LEU A 149 13.50 6.10 21.56
CA LEU A 149 12.90 5.18 22.54
C LEU A 149 13.95 4.50 23.41
N MET A 150 15.10 4.13 22.85
CA MET A 150 16.22 3.53 23.59
C MET A 150 16.80 4.52 24.61
N ALA A 151 17.03 5.78 24.20
CA ALA A 151 17.47 6.84 25.10
C ALA A 151 16.46 7.10 26.22
N LEU A 152 15.15 7.09 25.91
CA LEU A 152 14.10 7.26 26.91
C LEU A 152 14.09 6.12 27.94
N LEU A 153 14.33 4.88 27.52
CA LEU A 153 14.42 3.73 28.42
C LEU A 153 15.63 3.85 29.36
N LEU A 154 16.80 4.23 28.84
CA LEU A 154 17.99 4.45 29.67
C LEU A 154 17.78 5.58 30.69
N GLN A 155 17.10 6.66 30.29
CA GLN A 155 16.75 7.74 31.20
C GLN A 155 15.81 7.25 32.31
N LYS A 156 14.87 6.34 31.99
CA LYS A 156 13.97 5.74 32.98
C LYS A 156 14.67 4.79 33.92
N ASP A 157 15.65 4.02 33.44
CA ASP A 157 16.47 3.16 34.31
C ASP A 157 17.30 3.98 35.29
N ALA A 158 17.90 5.09 34.83
CA ALA A 158 18.62 6.02 35.72
C ALA A 158 17.71 6.63 36.80
N GLU A 159 16.48 7.00 36.45
CA GLU A 159 15.48 7.47 37.41
C GLU A 159 15.11 6.38 38.44
N ILE A 160 14.95 5.13 38.00
CA ILE A 160 14.66 3.99 38.88
C ILE A 160 15.83 3.73 39.84
N ASP A 161 17.06 3.82 39.36
CA ASP A 161 18.24 3.62 40.18
C ASP A 161 18.41 4.74 41.22
N ASP A 162 18.14 6.00 40.87
CA ASP A 162 18.11 7.12 41.84
C ASP A 162 17.10 6.89 42.98
N TYR A 163 15.90 6.39 42.67
CA TYR A 163 14.93 6.01 43.71
C TYR A 163 15.46 4.91 44.63
N ARG A 164 16.15 3.91 44.07
CA ARG A 164 16.74 2.80 44.85
C ARG A 164 17.86 3.29 45.75
N GLU A 165 18.75 4.14 45.23
CA GLU A 165 19.86 4.75 45.97
C GLU A 165 19.34 5.66 47.10
N SER A 166 18.22 6.34 46.88
CA SER A 166 17.51 7.15 47.88
C SER A 166 16.74 6.32 48.93
N GLY A 167 16.79 4.99 48.86
CA GLY A 167 16.17 4.08 49.82
C GLY A 167 14.68 3.79 49.57
N ALA A 168 14.13 4.17 48.42
CA ALA A 168 12.76 3.83 48.07
C ALA A 168 12.61 2.33 47.80
N ALA A 169 11.59 1.71 48.40
CA ALA A 169 11.28 0.30 48.21
C ALA A 169 10.01 0.12 47.35
N LEU A 170 10.04 -0.86 46.46
CA LEU A 170 8.86 -1.23 45.68
C LEU A 170 7.82 -1.91 46.57
N SER A 171 6.59 -1.42 46.53
CA SER A 171 5.44 -2.04 47.21
C SER A 171 5.00 -3.37 46.56
N ARG A 172 5.38 -3.61 45.29
CA ARG A 172 4.97 -4.77 44.49
C ARG A 172 6.14 -5.22 43.62
N ASP A 173 6.83 -6.29 44.03
CA ASP A 173 8.05 -6.77 43.34
C ASP A 173 7.83 -7.12 41.86
N ARG A 174 6.63 -7.58 41.50
CA ARG A 174 6.26 -7.89 40.10
C ARG A 174 6.34 -6.70 39.13
N LEU A 175 6.43 -5.47 39.64
CA LEU A 175 6.58 -4.26 38.82
C LEU A 175 8.05 -3.96 38.48
N ARG A 176 9.00 -4.69 39.08
CA ARG A 176 10.42 -4.53 38.78
C ARG A 176 10.70 -4.96 37.35
N THR A 177 11.32 -4.06 36.59
CA THR A 177 11.87 -4.35 35.26
C THR A 177 13.37 -4.61 35.37
N GLU A 178 13.88 -5.46 34.49
CA GLU A 178 15.32 -5.58 34.27
C GLU A 178 15.83 -4.33 33.55
N PRO A 179 17.05 -3.84 33.87
CA PRO A 179 17.65 -2.71 33.16
C PRO A 179 17.71 -2.96 31.67
N PHE A 180 17.36 -1.94 30.89
CA PHE A 180 17.37 -2.01 29.45
C PHE A 180 18.81 -2.11 28.91
N GLN A 181 19.03 -3.08 28.03
CA GLN A 181 20.31 -3.28 27.34
C GLN A 181 20.10 -3.28 25.83
N GLU A 182 20.67 -2.28 25.17
CA GLU A 182 20.50 -2.00 23.75
C GLU A 182 20.89 -3.19 22.86
N GLU A 183 22.11 -3.68 23.02
CA GLU A 183 22.66 -4.76 22.18
C GLU A 183 21.87 -6.06 22.33
N THR A 184 21.55 -6.43 23.58
CA THR A 184 20.76 -7.62 23.88
C THR A 184 19.36 -7.52 23.28
N PHE A 185 18.73 -6.35 23.35
CA PHE A 185 17.43 -6.12 22.72
C PHE A 185 17.50 -6.31 21.20
N LEU A 186 18.48 -5.68 20.53
CA LEU A 186 18.63 -5.77 19.08
C LEU A 186 18.93 -7.20 18.61
N GLN A 187 19.82 -7.92 19.31
CA GLN A 187 20.14 -9.32 19.01
C GLN A 187 18.89 -10.20 19.14
N ASN A 188 18.15 -10.06 20.23
CA ASN A 188 16.92 -10.83 20.48
C ASN A 188 15.83 -10.50 19.45
N PHE A 189 15.70 -9.23 19.08
CA PHE A 189 14.74 -8.80 18.06
C PHE A 189 15.07 -9.43 16.71
N MET A 190 16.33 -9.34 16.26
CA MET A 190 16.77 -9.90 14.98
C MET A 190 16.62 -11.43 14.93
N ALA A 191 16.91 -12.13 16.03
CA ALA A 191 16.69 -13.57 16.14
C ALA A 191 15.21 -13.93 15.96
N LYS A 192 14.30 -13.21 16.64
CA LYS A 192 12.85 -13.43 16.57
C LYS A 192 12.26 -13.12 15.20
N VAL A 193 12.74 -12.07 14.53
CA VAL A 193 12.29 -11.70 13.17
C VAL A 193 12.69 -12.77 12.16
N ARG A 194 13.92 -13.28 12.23
CA ARG A 194 14.39 -14.36 11.34
C ARG A 194 13.57 -15.64 11.51
N CYS A 195 13.24 -16.05 12.73
CA CYS A 195 12.44 -17.26 12.97
C CYS A 195 10.99 -17.18 12.47
N LYS A 196 10.47 -15.98 12.14
CA LYS A 196 9.12 -15.81 11.59
C LYS A 196 9.08 -15.63 10.08
N ALA A 197 10.24 -15.55 9.42
CA ALA A 197 10.37 -15.37 7.98
C ALA A 197 10.56 -16.69 7.21
N TYR A 198 10.57 -17.83 7.92
CA TYR A 198 10.67 -19.19 7.39
C TYR A 198 9.46 -20.02 7.81
#